data_AF-A0AA95IVS1-F1
#
_entry.id   AF-A0AA95IVS1-F1
#
_cell.length_a   1.000
_cell.length_b   1.000
_cell.length_c   1.000
_cell.angle_alpha   90.00
_cell.angle_beta   90.00
_cell.angle_gamma   90.00
#
_symmetry.space_group_name_H-M   'P 1'
#
loop_
_entity.id
_entity.type
_entity.pdbx_description
1 polymer ?
#
loop_
_entity_poly.entity_id
_entity_poly.type
_entity_poly.pdbx_seq_one_letter_code
_entity_poly.pdbx_strand_id
1 'polypeptide(L)' 'MNEIKRKSAKIGVYFFIIFLILQFFFQGYNVLNNKEFQLAPILYTFVLILICKYYYKFEDFLKKRNWA' A
#
# COMPACT_ATOMS: atom_id res chain seq x y z
N MET A 1 -23.49 -4.69 0.42
CA MET A 1 -22.45 -3.96 1.20
C MET A 1 -21.01 -4.46 0.97
N ASN A 2 -20.79 -5.70 0.51
CA ASN A 2 -19.44 -6.27 0.28
C ASN A 2 -18.74 -5.80 -1.01
N GLU A 3 -19.48 -5.43 -2.06
CA GLU A 3 -18.87 -5.00 -3.33
C GLU A 3 -18.24 -3.60 -3.28
N ILE A 4 -18.90 -2.65 -2.61
CA ILE A 4 -18.39 -1.27 -2.46
C ILE A 4 -17.08 -1.27 -1.67
N LYS A 5 -17.01 -2.06 -0.59
CA LYS A 5 -15.79 -2.27 0.20
C LYS A 5 -14.64 -2.87 -0.62
N ARG A 6 -14.90 -3.90 -1.42
CA ARG A 6 -13.91 -4.48 -2.34
C ARG A 6 -13.44 -3.49 -3.42
N LYS A 7 -14.34 -2.64 -3.92
CA LYS A 7 -14.01 -1.62 -4.94
C LYS A 7 -13.10 -0.54 -4.35
N SER A 8 -13.37 -0.09 -3.12
CA SER A 8 -12.54 0.86 -2.37
C SER A 8 -11.14 0.30 -2.06
N ALA A 9 -11.05 -0.98 -1.67
CA ALA A 9 -9.76 -1.67 -1.46
C ALA A 9 -8.84 -1.62 -2.68
N LYS A 10 -9.40 -1.90 -3.86
CA LYS A 10 -8.67 -1.87 -5.12
C LYS A 10 -8.15 -0.47 -5.41
N ILE A 11 -8.98 0.56 -5.21
CA ILE A 11 -8.59 1.96 -5.39
C ILE A 11 -7.42 2.33 -4.45
N GLY A 12 -7.47 1.92 -3.19
CA GLY A 12 -6.38 2.16 -2.24
C GLY A 12 -5.06 1.48 -2.66
N VAL A 13 -5.13 0.22 -3.11
CA VAL A 13 -3.95 -0.49 -3.64
C VAL A 13 -3.38 0.22 -4.86
N TYR A 14 -4.22 0.62 -5.82
CA TYR A 14 -3.75 1.37 -7.00
C TYR A 14 -3.12 2.71 -6.63
N PHE A 15 -3.71 3.45 -5.68
CA PHE A 15 -3.16 4.70 -5.18
C PHE A 15 -1.75 4.51 -4.60
N PHE A 16 -1.56 3.51 -3.72
CA PHE A 16 -0.26 3.26 -3.11
C PHE A 16 0.77 2.70 -4.11
N ILE A 17 0.35 1.97 -5.15
CA ILE A 17 1.25 1.57 -6.24
C ILE A 17 1.75 2.79 -7.00
N ILE A 18 0.87 3.74 -7.36
CA ILE A 18 1.27 4.98 -8.03
C ILE A 18 2.21 5.80 -7.13
N PHE A 19 1.91 5.86 -5.84
CA PHE A 19 2.79 6.52 -4.86
C PHE A 19 4.17 5.85 -4.76
N LEU A 20 4.22 4.52 -4.80
CA LEU A 20 5.48 3.76 -4.79
C LEU A 20 6.33 4.10 -6.03
N ILE A 21 5.71 4.19 -7.20
CA ILE A 21 6.39 4.58 -8.45
C ILE A 21 6.98 6.00 -8.32
N LEU A 22 6.20 6.95 -7.79
CA LEU A 22 6.68 8.31 -7.54
C LEU A 22 7.88 8.34 -6.58
N GLN A 23 7.85 7.53 -5.51
CA GLN A 23 8.97 7.41 -4.58
C GLN A 23 10.23 6.90 -5.29
N PHE A 24 10.13 5.93 -6.20
CA PHE A 24 11.28 5.48 -6.98
C PHE A 24 11.86 6.60 -7.87
N PHE A 25 11.02 7.41 -8.51
CA PHE A 25 11.49 8.58 -9.27
C PHE A 25 12.20 9.60 -8.39
N PHE A 26 11.64 9.93 -7.22
CA PHE A 26 12.28 10.84 -6.27
C PHE A 26 13.61 10.31 -5.74
N GLN A 27 13.70 9.01 -5.44
CA GLN A 27 14.96 8.41 -5.02
C GLN A 27 15.98 8.38 -6.16
N GLY A 28 15.58 8.08 -7.38
CA GLY A 28 16.44 8.17 -8.56
C GLY A 28 16.99 9.59 -8.75
N TYR A 29 16.14 10.61 -8.62
CA TYR A 29 16.55 12.00 -8.66
C TYR A 29 17.50 12.37 -7.51
N ASN A 30 17.27 11.88 -6.30
CA ASN A 30 18.17 12.11 -5.16
C ASN A 30 19.55 11.50 -5.40
N VAL A 31 19.62 10.25 -5.89
CA VAL A 31 20.89 9.57 -6.21
C VAL A 31 21.65 10.32 -7.29
N LEU A 32 20.97 10.78 -8.34
CA LEU A 32 21.58 11.61 -9.40
C LEU A 32 22.14 12.94 -8.87
N ASN A 33 21.57 13.47 -7.78
CA ASN A 33 22.04 14.69 -7.12
C ASN A 33 22.98 14.41 -5.93
N ASN A 34 23.62 13.23 -5.87
CA ASN A 34 24.53 12.81 -4.80
C ASN A 34 23.93 12.86 -3.38
N LYS A 35 22.60 12.82 -3.27
CA LYS A 35 21.91 12.66 -1.98
C LYS A 35 21.79 11.18 -1.65
N GLU A 36 21.75 10.87 -0.36
CA GLU A 36 21.59 9.49 0.10
C GLU A 36 20.26 8.88 -0.33
N PHE A 37 20.32 7.63 -0.76
CA PHE A 37 19.14 6.83 -1.06
C PHE A 37 18.42 6.48 0.25
N GLN A 38 17.17 6.91 0.37
CA GLN A 38 16.36 6.59 1.54
C GLN A 38 15.45 5.40 1.22
N LEU A 39 15.76 4.26 1.85
CA LEU A 39 14.99 3.02 1.69
C LEU A 39 13.69 3.00 2.53
N ALA A 40 13.67 3.70 3.66
CA ALA A 40 12.55 3.73 4.60
C ALA A 40 11.19 4.14 3.97
N PRO A 41 11.09 5.17 3.10
CA PRO A 41 9.84 5.55 2.45
C PRO A 41 9.26 4.47 1.53
N ILE A 42 10.14 3.72 0.86
CA ILE A 42 9.76 2.61 -0.03
C ILE A 42 9.19 1.46 0.80
N LEU A 43 9.87 1.09 1.89
CA LEU A 43 9.40 0.04 2.80
C LEU A 43 8.05 0.40 3.42
N TYR A 44 7.86 1.65 3.86
CA TYR A 44 6.59 2.11 4.42
C TYR A 44 5.44 2.00 3.41
N THR A 45 5.68 2.44 2.18
CA THR A 45 4.69 2.34 1.10
C THR A 45 4.35 0.88 0.77
N PHE A 46 5.34 -0.01 0.79
CA PHE A 46 5.14 -1.44 0.58
C PHE A 46 4.27 -2.08 1.67
N VAL A 47 4.52 -1.73 2.94
CA VAL A 47 3.70 -2.19 4.08
C VAL A 47 2.25 -1.70 3.93
N LEU A 48 2.04 -0.44 3.52
CA LEU A 48 0.68 0.08 3.29
C LEU A 48 -0.05 -0.68 2.17
N ILE A 49 0.62 -1.03 1.08
CA ILE A 49 0.04 -1.87 0.01
C ILE A 49 -0.39 -3.23 0.56
N LEU A 50 0.45 -3.86 1.40
CA LEU A 50 0.12 -5.12 2.05
C LEU A 50 -1.09 -4.96 2.98
N ILE A 51 -1.12 -3.92 3.82
CA ILE A 51 -2.26 -3.66 4.70
C ILE A 51 -3.53 -3.49 3.85
N CYS A 52 -3.53 -2.66 2.81
CA CYS A 52 -4.70 -2.50 1.95
C CYS A 52 -5.16 -3.80 1.28
N LYS A 53 -4.22 -4.67 0.89
CA LYS A 53 -4.52 -5.98 0.28
C LYS A 53 -5.04 -7.00 1.29
N TYR A 54 -4.49 -7.04 2.49
CA TYR A 54 -4.78 -8.06 3.51
C TYR A 54 -5.86 -7.65 4.50
N TYR A 55 -6.08 -6.36 4.72
CA TYR A 55 -7.09 -5.85 5.66
C TYR A 55 -8.48 -6.42 5.38
N TYR A 56 -8.91 -6.44 4.13
CA TYR A 56 -10.22 -7.00 3.76
C TYR A 56 -10.29 -8.52 3.89
N LYS A 57 -9.18 -9.23 3.59
CA LYS A 57 -9.09 -10.68 3.83
C LYS A 57 -9.19 -11.01 5.31
N PHE A 58 -8.61 -10.16 6.16
CA PHE A 58 -8.66 -10.30 7.60
C PHE A 58 -10.03 -9.96 8.18
N GLU A 59 -10.67 -8.88 7.71
CA GLU A 59 -12.05 -8.51 8.10
C GLU A 59 -13.05 -9.62 7.72
N ASP A 60 -12.96 -10.19 6.51
CA ASP A 60 -13.78 -11.32 6.07
C ASP A 60 -13.49 -12.60 6.91
N PHE A 61 -12.22 -12.82 7.28
CA PHE A 61 -11.82 -13.93 8.15
C PHE A 61 -12.40 -13.80 9.58
N LEU A 62 -12.35 -12.60 10.16
CA LEU A 62 -12.90 -12.32 11.50
C LEU A 62 -14.43 -12.50 11.53
N LYS A 63 -15.13 -11.99 10.52
CA LYS A 63 -16.58 -12.20 10.38
C LYS A 63 -16.94 -13.68 10.26
N LYS A 64 -16.16 -14.46 9.50
CA LYS A 64 -16.38 -15.92 9.36
C LYS A 64 -16.18 -16.68 10.69
N ARG A 65 -15.40 -16.12 11.62
CA ARG A 65 -15.14 -16.69 12.95
C ARG A 65 -16.09 -16.17 14.03
N ASN A 66 -17.07 -15.33 13.69
CA ASN A 66 -17.96 -14.65 14.66
C ASN A 66 -17.19 -13.79 15.69
N TRP A 67 -16.01 -13.30 15.32
CA TRP A 67 -15.17 -12.45 16.18
C TRP A 67 -15.37 -10.95 15.92
N ALA A 68 -16.25 -10.58 14.99
CA ALA A 68 -16.54 -9.22 14.55
C ALA A 68 -18.03 -9.02 14.26
#